data_AF-A0A939VRJ2-F1
#
_entry.id   AF-A0A939VRJ2-F1
#
_cell.length_a   1.000
_cell.length_b   1.000
_cell.length_c   1.000
_cell.angle_alpha   90.00
_cell.angle_beta   90.00
_cell.angle_gamma   90.00
#
_symmetry.space_group_name_H-M   'P 1'
#
loop_
_entity.id
_entity.type
_entity.pdbx_description
1 polymer ?
#
loop_
_entity_poly.entity_id
_entity_poly.type
_entity_poly.pdbx_seq_one_letter_code
_entity_poly.pdbx_strand_id
1 'polypeptide(L)'
;MIIPTENRCVIIAEAGVNHNGDLAMARELVRQAAEAGADYVKFQTFSADSLVTRTAKQAEYQKKNLQSGKEDTQYEMLKKLELSREAHYELIKACKYYGIRFLSTAFDNENLLFLAEELDLDFIKVPSGELTNYPYLRLAARLDKPIVLSTGMAVMS
;
A
#
# COMPACT_ATOMS: atom_id res chain seq x y z
N MET A 1 15.08 0.64 16.21
CA MET A 1 14.40 -0.67 16.06
C MET A 1 12.90 -0.40 15.94
N ILE A 2 12.29 -0.82 14.84
CA ILE A 2 10.92 -0.43 14.46
C ILE A 2 9.85 -1.28 15.16
N ILE A 3 10.20 -2.52 15.51
CA ILE A 3 9.36 -3.43 16.28
C ILE A 3 9.89 -3.42 17.73
N PRO A 4 9.12 -2.97 18.73
CA PRO A 4 9.56 -2.91 20.12
C PRO A 4 9.99 -4.28 20.65
N THR A 5 11.05 -4.34 21.46
CA THR A 5 11.52 -5.57 22.14
C THR A 5 10.69 -5.93 23.37
N GLU A 6 9.79 -5.06 23.84
CA GLU A 6 8.96 -5.29 25.02
C GLU A 6 7.52 -4.84 24.77
N ASN A 7 6.56 -5.75 25.03
CA ASN A 7 5.11 -5.61 25.29
C ASN A 7 4.26 -4.53 24.57
N ARG A 8 4.78 -3.84 23.55
CA ARG A 8 4.04 -2.86 22.76
C ARG A 8 3.74 -3.45 21.38
N CYS A 9 2.45 -3.62 21.11
CA CYS A 9 1.96 -3.96 19.78
C CYS A 9 2.08 -2.72 18.88
N VAL A 10 2.61 -2.90 17.67
CA VAL A 10 2.60 -1.87 16.63
C VAL A 10 1.32 -2.04 15.80
N ILE A 11 0.51 -1.00 15.75
CA ILE A 11 -0.77 -0.99 15.05
C ILE A 11 -0.62 -0.25 13.72
N ILE A 12 -0.93 -0.96 12.63
CA ILE A 12 -0.95 -0.42 11.28
C ILE A 12 -2.42 -0.32 10.82
N ALA A 13 -2.93 0.89 10.67
CA ALA A 13 -4.24 1.15 10.08
C ALA A 13 -4.15 1.05 8.55
N GLU A 14 -4.74 0.01 7.97
CA GLU A 14 -4.76 -0.18 6.50
C GLU A 14 -5.82 0.73 5.86
N ALA A 15 -5.37 1.87 5.33
CA ALA A 15 -6.18 2.70 4.44
C ALA A 15 -6.32 2.04 3.06
N GLY A 16 -5.27 1.36 2.58
CA GLY A 16 -5.27 0.65 1.31
C GLY A 16 -5.66 1.57 0.15
N VAL A 17 -6.69 1.18 -0.60
CA VAL A 17 -7.31 1.95 -1.69
C VAL A 17 -8.63 2.62 -1.29
N ASN A 18 -8.98 2.65 0.00
CA ASN A 18 -10.27 3.16 0.49
C ASN A 18 -10.47 4.67 0.33
N HIS A 19 -9.47 5.37 -0.20
CA HIS A 19 -9.56 6.78 -0.58
C HIS A 19 -10.29 7.00 -1.91
N ASN A 20 -10.61 5.94 -2.68
CA ASN A 20 -11.35 6.02 -3.94
C ASN A 20 -10.75 7.00 -4.97
N GLY A 21 -9.43 7.15 -4.98
CA GLY A 21 -8.73 8.11 -5.86
C GLY A 21 -8.81 9.58 -5.40
N ASP A 22 -9.44 9.87 -4.27
CA ASP A 22 -9.61 11.23 -3.74
C ASP A 22 -8.55 11.54 -2.67
N LEU A 23 -7.71 12.56 -2.93
CA LEU A 23 -6.65 12.97 -2.01
C LEU A 23 -7.18 13.58 -0.70
N ALA A 24 -8.32 14.28 -0.72
CA ALA A 24 -8.93 14.81 0.48
C ALA A 24 -9.44 13.67 1.38
N MET A 25 -10.03 12.63 0.78
CA MET A 25 -10.41 11.41 1.49
C MET A 25 -9.19 10.67 2.05
N ALA A 26 -8.10 10.57 1.28
CA ALA A 26 -6.86 9.98 1.78
C ALA A 26 -6.30 10.74 2.99
N ARG A 27 -6.33 12.08 2.99
CA ARG A 27 -5.93 12.91 4.14
C ARG A 27 -6.85 12.72 5.34
N GLU A 28 -8.15 12.54 5.10
CA GLU A 28 -9.11 12.26 6.16
C GLU A 28 -8.86 10.88 6.80
N LEU A 29 -8.51 9.86 6.01
CA LEU A 29 -8.08 8.56 6.53
C LEU A 29 -6.83 8.67 7.41
N VAL A 30 -5.87 9.54 7.07
CA VAL A 30 -4.70 9.82 7.93
C VAL A 30 -5.14 10.38 9.28
N ARG A 31 -6.02 11.39 9.28
CA ARG A 31 -6.55 11.99 10.52
C ARG A 31 -7.24 10.94 11.37
N GLN A 32 -8.12 10.14 10.78
CA GLN A 32 -8.87 9.10 11.49
C GLN A 32 -7.96 8.01 12.07
N ALA A 33 -6.93 7.58 11.33
CA ALA A 33 -5.95 6.61 11.83
C ALA A 33 -5.16 7.17 13.02
N ALA A 34 -4.78 8.44 12.98
CA ALA A 34 -4.09 9.11 14.08
C ALA A 34 -5.00 9.25 15.32
N GLU A 35 -6.25 9.66 15.15
CA GLU A 35 -7.23 9.77 16.23
C GLU A 35 -7.55 8.42 16.89
N ALA A 36 -7.52 7.34 16.11
CA ALA A 36 -7.67 5.98 16.62
C ALA A 36 -6.43 5.47 17.39
N GLY A 37 -5.32 6.22 17.38
CA GLY A 37 -4.08 5.85 18.08
C GLY A 37 -3.23 4.81 17.35
N ALA A 38 -3.37 4.67 16.02
CA ALA A 38 -2.50 3.79 15.24
C ALA A 38 -1.07 4.35 15.16
N ASP A 39 -0.07 3.46 15.11
CA ASP A 39 1.34 3.86 14.94
C ASP A 39 1.65 4.24 13.48
N TYR A 40 1.04 3.51 12.53
CA TYR A 40 1.17 3.75 11.09
C TYR A 40 -0.20 3.79 10.42
N VAL A 41 -0.33 4.62 9.39
CA VAL A 41 -1.37 4.50 8.37
C VAL A 41 -0.73 3.98 7.09
N LYS A 42 -1.29 2.92 6.51
CA LYS A 42 -0.72 2.23 5.35
C LYS A 42 -1.61 2.35 4.12
N PHE A 43 -1.02 2.84 3.03
CA PHE A 43 -1.62 2.89 1.70
C PHE A 43 -1.08 1.79 0.78
N GLN A 44 -1.55 1.75 -0.45
CA GLN A 44 -1.08 0.87 -1.51
C GLN A 44 -0.56 1.72 -2.67
N THR A 45 0.64 1.41 -3.15
CA THR A 45 1.29 2.14 -4.24
C THR A 45 1.51 1.17 -5.39
N PHE A 46 0.94 1.49 -6.55
CA PHE A 46 1.04 0.63 -7.72
C PHE A 46 0.85 1.43 -9.00
N SER A 47 1.31 0.83 -10.09
CA SER A 47 0.93 1.21 -11.45
C SER A 47 -0.01 0.16 -12.05
N ALA A 48 -1.20 0.57 -12.46
CA ALA A 48 -2.16 -0.26 -13.18
C ALA A 48 -1.55 -0.81 -14.49
N ASP A 49 -0.69 -0.03 -15.15
CA ASP A 49 0.06 -0.45 -16.33
C ASP A 49 1.03 -1.60 -16.06
N SER A 50 1.54 -1.70 -14.82
CA SER A 50 2.45 -2.78 -14.40
C SER A 50 1.71 -4.00 -13.82
N LEU A 51 0.53 -3.80 -13.24
CA LEU A 51 -0.17 -4.84 -12.48
C LEU A 51 -1.12 -5.71 -13.30
N VAL A 52 -1.80 -5.13 -14.27
CA VAL A 52 -2.89 -5.83 -14.97
C VAL A 52 -2.86 -5.56 -16.46
N THR A 53 -3.36 -6.52 -17.23
CA THR A 53 -3.57 -6.30 -18.67
C THR A 53 -4.78 -5.37 -18.86
N ARG A 54 -4.77 -4.59 -19.94
CA ARG A 54 -5.90 -3.71 -20.30
C ARG A 54 -7.23 -4.46 -20.49
N THR A 55 -7.18 -5.76 -20.75
CA THR A 55 -8.36 -6.61 -20.96
C THR A 55 -8.70 -7.47 -19.73
N ALA A 56 -7.98 -7.32 -18.62
CA ALA A 56 -8.24 -8.07 -17.40
C ALA A 56 -9.65 -7.76 -16.88
N LYS A 57 -10.43 -8.82 -16.67
CA LYS A 57 -11.77 -8.70 -16.11
C LYS A 57 -11.68 -8.48 -14.61
N GLN A 58 -12.57 -7.65 -14.09
CA GLN A 58 -12.76 -7.50 -12.64
C GLN A 58 -13.12 -8.85 -11.99
N ALA A 59 -12.68 -9.04 -10.75
CA ALA A 59 -13.12 -10.16 -9.92
C ALA A 59 -14.61 -10.02 -9.55
N GLU A 60 -15.30 -11.12 -9.28
CA GLU A 60 -16.75 -11.11 -9.02
C GLU A 60 -17.15 -10.21 -7.85
N TYR A 61 -16.35 -10.17 -6.78
CA TYR A 61 -16.62 -9.27 -5.64
C TYR A 61 -16.46 -7.80 -6.01
N GLN A 62 -15.55 -7.46 -6.94
CA GLN A 62 -15.35 -6.09 -7.42
C GLN A 62 -16.55 -5.64 -8.24
N LYS A 63 -17.03 -6.48 -9.16
CA LYS A 63 -18.25 -6.22 -9.93
C LYS A 63 -19.46 -5.98 -9.04
N LYS A 64 -19.61 -6.80 -8.00
CA LYS A 64 -20.73 -6.69 -7.03
C LYS A 64 -20.67 -5.38 -6.24
N ASN A 65 -19.48 -4.96 -5.81
CA ASN A 65 -19.32 -3.80 -4.95
C ASN A 65 -19.35 -2.48 -5.72
N LEU A 66 -18.87 -2.45 -6.97
CA LEU A 66 -18.73 -1.21 -7.72
C LEU A 66 -20.04 -0.68 -8.30
N GLN A 67 -21.11 -1.51 -8.38
CA GLN A 67 -22.51 -1.22 -8.81
C GLN A 67 -22.71 -0.32 -10.05
N SER A 68 -21.64 0.12 -10.67
CA SER A 68 -21.57 1.02 -11.80
C SER A 68 -20.93 0.20 -12.90
N GLY A 69 -21.74 -0.26 -13.85
CA GLY A 69 -21.27 -0.83 -15.10
C GLY A 69 -20.59 0.23 -15.98
N LYS A 70 -19.79 1.13 -15.40
CA LYS A 70 -19.04 2.19 -16.08
C LYS A 70 -17.58 1.81 -16.32
N GLU A 71 -17.09 0.76 -15.66
CA GLU A 71 -15.72 0.26 -15.81
C GLU A 71 -15.79 -1.15 -16.36
N ASP A 72 -15.31 -1.33 -17.59
CA ASP A 72 -15.37 -2.63 -18.26
C ASP A 72 -14.19 -3.53 -17.85
N THR A 73 -13.15 -2.94 -17.24
CA THR A 73 -11.88 -3.63 -16.98
C THR A 73 -11.32 -3.33 -15.59
N GLN A 74 -10.55 -4.28 -15.06
CA GLN A 74 -9.82 -4.10 -13.80
C GLN A 74 -8.75 -3.00 -13.92
N TYR A 75 -8.19 -2.81 -15.11
CA TYR A 75 -7.23 -1.74 -15.40
C TYR A 75 -7.83 -0.36 -15.15
N GLU A 76 -9.02 -0.06 -15.68
CA GLU A 76 -9.67 1.26 -15.50
C GLU A 76 -9.98 1.55 -14.03
N MET A 77 -10.43 0.53 -13.30
CA MET A 77 -10.67 0.61 -11.86
C MET A 77 -9.39 0.93 -11.11
N LEU A 78 -8.30 0.16 -11.33
CA LEU A 78 -7.03 0.38 -10.65
C LEU A 78 -6.42 1.74 -11.01
N LYS A 79 -6.56 2.18 -12.27
CA LYS A 79 -5.99 3.47 -12.72
C LYS A 79 -6.51 4.66 -11.92
N LYS A 80 -7.79 4.62 -11.52
CA LYS A 80 -8.39 5.67 -10.69
C LYS A 80 -7.93 5.65 -9.23
N LEU A 81 -7.42 4.52 -8.77
CA LEU A 81 -6.97 4.31 -7.40
C LEU A 81 -5.46 4.57 -7.22
N GLU A 82 -4.73 4.86 -8.30
CA GLU A 82 -3.32 5.22 -8.22
C GLU A 82 -3.11 6.50 -7.41
N LEU A 83 -2.12 6.48 -6.53
CA LEU A 83 -1.62 7.67 -5.86
C LEU A 83 -0.40 8.20 -6.64
N SER A 84 -0.42 9.47 -7.03
CA SER A 84 0.75 10.11 -7.65
C SER A 84 1.87 10.31 -6.62
N ARG A 85 3.10 10.55 -7.06
CA ARG A 85 4.23 10.86 -6.15
C ARG A 85 3.94 12.09 -5.29
N GLU A 86 3.33 13.12 -5.89
CA GLU A 86 2.87 14.34 -5.19
C GLU A 86 1.86 14.01 -4.10
N ALA A 87 0.91 13.11 -4.36
CA ALA A 87 -0.03 12.65 -3.35
C ALA A 87 0.69 11.97 -2.17
N HIS A 88 1.71 11.15 -2.42
CA HIS A 88 2.52 10.54 -1.35
C HIS A 88 3.20 11.61 -0.49
N TYR A 89 3.79 12.63 -1.11
CA TYR A 89 4.43 13.73 -0.39
C TYR A 89 3.45 14.51 0.48
N GLU A 90 2.24 14.79 -0.04
CA GLU A 90 1.18 15.45 0.72
C GLU A 90 0.67 14.58 1.88
N LEU A 91 0.53 13.27 1.67
CA LEU A 91 0.14 12.34 2.74
C LEU A 91 1.20 12.22 3.82
N ILE A 92 2.49 12.21 3.47
CA ILE A 92 3.58 12.23 4.45
C ILE A 92 3.54 13.52 5.28
N LYS A 93 3.30 14.67 4.66
CA LYS A 93 3.12 15.94 5.39
C LYS A 93 1.93 15.87 6.35
N ALA A 94 0.80 15.31 5.90
CA ALA A 94 -0.38 15.10 6.75
C ALA A 94 -0.09 14.16 7.92
N CYS A 95 0.60 13.05 7.68
CA CYS A 95 1.01 12.10 8.71
C CYS A 95 1.88 12.79 9.78
N LYS A 96 2.88 13.57 9.35
CA LYS A 96 3.71 14.40 10.25
C LYS A 96 2.89 15.37 11.08
N TYR A 97 1.91 16.03 10.48
CA TYR A 97 1.02 16.97 11.18
C TYR A 97 0.18 16.29 12.27
N TYR A 98 -0.38 15.11 11.98
CA TYR A 98 -1.21 14.36 12.93
C TYR A 98 -0.42 13.46 13.89
N GLY A 99 0.91 13.40 13.77
CA GLY A 99 1.77 12.61 14.67
C GLY A 99 1.69 11.09 14.44
N ILE A 100 1.27 10.65 13.24
CA ILE A 100 1.25 9.24 12.82
C ILE A 100 2.33 9.00 11.76
N ARG A 101 2.84 7.77 11.64
CA ARG A 101 3.81 7.44 10.59
C ARG A 101 3.11 7.01 9.30
N PHE A 102 3.70 7.42 8.18
CA PHE A 102 3.26 6.97 6.85
C PHE A 102 3.89 5.62 6.52
N LEU A 103 3.12 4.76 5.87
CA LEU A 103 3.60 3.51 5.28
C LEU A 103 2.87 3.27 3.96
N SER A 104 3.48 2.51 3.06
CA SER A 104 2.79 1.99 1.89
C SER A 104 3.30 0.61 1.51
N THR A 105 2.59 -0.08 0.62
CA THR A 105 2.96 -1.36 0.04
C THR A 105 3.06 -1.20 -1.48
N ALA A 106 4.24 -1.47 -2.03
CA ALA A 106 4.46 -1.48 -3.47
C ALA A 106 4.04 -2.82 -4.09
N PHE A 107 3.49 -2.79 -5.30
CA PHE A 107 3.14 -3.99 -6.07
C PHE A 107 3.96 -4.14 -7.37
N ASP A 108 4.95 -3.28 -7.56
CA ASP A 108 5.90 -3.33 -8.66
C ASP A 108 7.28 -2.83 -8.20
N ASN A 109 8.31 -3.10 -9.00
CA ASN A 109 9.70 -2.81 -8.63
C ASN A 109 10.02 -1.31 -8.59
N GLU A 110 9.40 -0.51 -9.47
CA GLU A 110 9.64 0.93 -9.51
C GLU A 110 9.10 1.59 -8.24
N ASN A 111 7.86 1.25 -7.87
CA ASN A 111 7.25 1.72 -6.65
C ASN A 111 7.96 1.18 -5.41
N LEU A 112 8.51 -0.04 -5.44
CA LEU A 112 9.31 -0.55 -4.34
C LEU A 112 10.56 0.30 -4.08
N LEU A 113 11.27 0.68 -5.15
CA LEU A 113 12.44 1.58 -5.06
C LEU A 113 12.03 2.97 -4.58
N PHE A 114 10.97 3.54 -5.15
CA PHE A 114 10.42 4.83 -4.73
C PHE A 114 10.11 4.86 -3.22
N LEU A 115 9.39 3.84 -2.72
CA LEU A 115 9.05 3.77 -1.30
C LEU A 115 10.30 3.57 -0.42
N ALA A 116 11.24 2.72 -0.81
CA ALA A 116 12.37 2.36 0.03
C ALA A 116 13.50 3.40 0.04
N GLU A 117 13.82 4.00 -1.12
CA GLU A 117 14.98 4.88 -1.29
C GLU A 117 14.60 6.37 -1.30
N GLU A 118 13.51 6.75 -1.97
CA GLU A 118 13.11 8.16 -2.12
C GLU A 118 12.26 8.64 -0.95
N LEU A 119 11.27 7.85 -0.53
CA LEU A 119 10.47 8.15 0.67
C LEU A 119 11.13 7.66 1.97
N ASP A 120 12.19 6.86 1.85
CA ASP A 120 12.99 6.34 2.96
C ASP A 120 12.14 5.67 4.06
N LEU A 121 11.16 4.86 3.69
CA LEU A 121 10.25 4.25 4.66
C LEU A 121 11.01 3.39 5.68
N ASP A 122 10.46 3.32 6.89
CA ASP A 122 11.04 2.58 8.03
C ASP A 122 11.29 1.10 7.66
N PHE A 123 10.35 0.46 6.97
CA PHE A 123 10.42 -0.93 6.56
C PHE A 123 9.62 -1.19 5.29
N ILE A 124 9.96 -2.27 4.60
CA ILE A 124 9.25 -2.75 3.42
C ILE A 124 8.13 -3.68 3.88
N LYS A 125 6.88 -3.34 3.53
CA LYS A 125 5.76 -4.26 3.64
C LYS A 125 5.64 -5.06 2.34
N VAL A 126 5.73 -6.39 2.43
CA VAL A 126 5.48 -7.28 1.28
C VAL A 126 4.10 -7.93 1.44
N PRO A 127 3.15 -7.75 0.51
CA PRO A 127 1.81 -8.33 0.61
C PRO A 127 1.84 -9.81 0.22
N SER A 128 0.83 -10.57 0.66
CA SER A 128 0.74 -12.02 0.39
C SER A 128 0.74 -12.37 -1.11
N GLY A 129 0.19 -11.48 -1.95
CA GLY A 129 0.16 -11.66 -3.41
C GLY A 129 1.55 -11.69 -4.05
N GLU A 130 2.54 -11.06 -3.41
CA GLU A 130 3.93 -11.00 -3.90
C GLU A 130 4.85 -12.02 -3.22
N LEU A 131 4.30 -12.89 -2.37
CA LEU A 131 5.09 -13.85 -1.58
C LEU A 131 5.90 -14.83 -2.44
N THR A 132 5.42 -15.15 -3.63
CA THR A 132 6.12 -16.04 -4.59
C THR A 132 6.79 -15.26 -5.73
N ASN A 133 6.71 -13.92 -5.71
CA ASN A 133 7.37 -13.06 -6.70
C ASN A 133 8.87 -12.93 -6.37
N TYR A 134 9.64 -13.93 -6.79
CA TYR A 134 11.07 -14.00 -6.49
C TYR A 134 11.89 -12.79 -6.97
N PRO A 135 11.68 -12.24 -8.18
CA PRO A 135 12.34 -10.99 -8.60
C PRO A 135 12.07 -9.82 -7.64
N TYR A 136 10.82 -9.61 -7.25
CA TYR A 136 10.43 -8.56 -6.31
C TYR A 136 11.08 -8.76 -4.93
N LEU A 137 11.03 -9.99 -4.40
CA LEU A 137 11.65 -10.33 -3.10
C LEU A 137 13.16 -10.16 -3.10
N ARG A 138 13.84 -10.55 -4.20
CA ARG A 138 15.28 -10.33 -4.36
C ARG A 138 15.62 -8.84 -4.38
N LEU A 139 14.80 -8.01 -5.01
CA LEU A 139 14.98 -6.57 -5.00
C LEU A 139 14.78 -6.02 -3.58
N ALA A 140 13.67 -6.37 -2.92
CA ALA A 140 13.38 -5.95 -1.56
C ALA A 140 14.52 -6.29 -0.58
N ALA A 141 15.09 -7.50 -0.68
CA ALA A 141 16.19 -7.94 0.17
C ALA A 141 17.50 -7.16 -0.05
N ARG A 142 17.69 -6.49 -1.19
CA ARG A 142 18.88 -5.69 -1.49
C ARG A 142 18.81 -4.25 -1.00
N LEU A 143 17.62 -3.78 -0.62
CA LEU A 143 17.38 -2.39 -0.22
C LEU A 143 17.78 -2.11 1.23
N ASP A 144 18.31 -3.11 1.94
CA ASP A 144 18.81 -3.01 3.33
C ASP A 144 17.80 -2.38 4.32
N LYS A 145 16.51 -2.66 4.09
CA LYS A 145 15.41 -2.26 4.97
C LYS A 145 14.83 -3.50 5.67
N PRO A 146 14.36 -3.38 6.92
CA PRO A 146 13.57 -4.43 7.55
C PRO A 146 12.35 -4.79 6.70
N ILE A 147 11.95 -6.06 6.71
CA ILE A 147 10.82 -6.57 5.91
C ILE A 147 9.72 -7.11 6.82
N VAL A 148 8.49 -6.66 6.59
CA VAL A 148 7.27 -7.23 7.17
C VAL A 148 6.51 -7.98 6.07
N LEU A 149 6.67 -9.30 6.06
CA LEU A 149 6.13 -10.20 5.04
C LEU A 149 4.77 -10.77 5.49
N SER A 150 3.73 -10.60 4.67
CA SER A 150 2.47 -11.32 4.87
C SER A 150 2.53 -12.69 4.19
N THR A 151 1.98 -13.70 4.85
CA THR A 151 2.06 -15.11 4.43
C THR A 151 0.69 -15.73 4.17
N GLY A 152 -0.33 -14.91 3.87
CA GLY A 152 -1.62 -15.42 3.44
C GLY A 152 -1.50 -16.20 2.12
N MET A 153 -2.39 -17.16 1.87
CA MET A 153 -2.35 -18.05 0.69
C MET A 153 -1.09 -18.94 0.61
N ALA A 154 -0.26 -18.97 1.67
CA ALA A 154 0.95 -19.78 1.73
C ALA A 154 0.74 -21.06 2.55
N VAL A 155 1.64 -22.02 2.34
CA VAL A 155 1.81 -23.20 3.20
C VAL A 155 3.26 -23.27 3.67
N MET A 156 3.48 -23.91 4.82
CA MET A 156 4.82 -24.36 5.20
C MET A 156 5.09 -25.69 4.50
N SER A 157 6.17 -25.75 3.72
CA SER A 157 6.68 -26.96 3.06
C SER A 157 7.87 -27.53 3.79
#